data_AF-A0A7S3CJ25-F1
#
_entry.id   AF-A0A7S3CJ25-F1
#
_cell.length_a   1.000
_cell.length_b   1.000
_cell.length_c   1.000
_cell.angle_alpha   90.00
_cell.angle_beta   90.00
_cell.angle_gamma   90.00
#
_symmetry.space_group_name_H-M   'P 1'
#
loop_
_entity.id
_entity.type
_entity.pdbx_description
1 polymer ?
#
loop_
_entity_poly.entity_id
_entity_poly.type
_entity_poly.pdbx_seq_one_letter_code
_entity_poly.pdbx_strand_id
1 'polypeptide(L)'
;MKSIWATSVLLLGSSSLIEETAARLSRGRCPDIKNIENFDKTRYSGRWYEQMRDRSNLYTLGTDCVTKEFALNEDGDLDLYFRGYYGKIFGYNGAEGTMYQCDEGSADTWTCQATMGNSSKRSPFNIFYTDYDNFEVMYSCTNLFWRWKIESFTVTTREQVMTEDTQ
;
A
#
# COMPACT_ATOMS: atom_id res chain seq x y z
N MET A 1 -28.19 -1.71 64.61
CA MET A 1 -27.30 -2.66 63.91
C MET A 1 -28.13 -3.60 63.03
N LYS A 2 -28.29 -3.28 61.74
CA LYS A 2 -28.65 -4.22 60.67
C LYS A 2 -28.00 -3.69 59.39
N SER A 3 -27.00 -4.40 58.87
CA SER A 3 -26.25 -4.03 57.67
C SER A 3 -27.02 -4.47 56.42
N ILE A 4 -27.12 -3.56 55.45
CA ILE A 4 -27.67 -3.80 54.11
C ILE A 4 -26.46 -3.92 53.19
N TRP A 5 -26.28 -5.08 52.56
CA TRP A 5 -25.25 -5.30 51.55
C TRP A 5 -25.77 -4.81 50.20
N ALA A 6 -25.19 -3.73 49.69
CA ALA A 6 -25.43 -3.26 48.33
C ALA A 6 -24.45 -3.97 47.38
N THR A 7 -24.94 -4.97 46.67
CA THR A 7 -24.30 -5.51 45.47
C THR A 7 -24.66 -4.60 44.30
N SER A 8 -23.68 -4.05 43.56
CA SER A 8 -23.85 -3.80 42.11
C SER A 8 -22.58 -3.36 41.39
N VAL A 9 -22.26 -4.19 40.40
CA VAL A 9 -21.77 -3.89 39.04
C VAL A 9 -20.37 -3.30 38.91
N LEU A 10 -19.40 -4.20 38.80
CA LEU A 10 -18.17 -3.96 38.05
C LEU A 10 -18.52 -3.81 36.57
N LEU A 11 -18.50 -2.57 36.07
CA LEU A 11 -18.42 -2.29 34.64
C LEU A 11 -17.06 -2.77 34.15
N LEU A 12 -17.02 -3.98 33.59
CA LEU A 12 -15.91 -4.42 32.74
C LEU A 12 -15.93 -3.52 31.51
N GLY A 13 -15.13 -2.46 31.54
CA GLY A 13 -14.87 -1.62 30.39
C GLY A 13 -14.42 -2.51 29.25
N SER A 14 -15.20 -2.51 28.17
CA SER A 14 -14.85 -3.13 26.91
C SER A 14 -13.52 -2.53 26.46
N SER A 15 -12.46 -3.31 26.63
CA SER A 15 -11.20 -3.05 25.95
C SER A 15 -11.49 -3.19 24.47
N SER A 16 -11.69 -2.06 23.79
CA SER A 16 -11.60 -2.01 22.35
C SER A 16 -10.22 -2.55 22.01
N LEU A 17 -10.17 -3.80 21.57
CA LEU A 17 -9.00 -4.33 20.90
C LEU A 17 -8.86 -3.43 19.68
N ILE A 18 -7.94 -2.47 19.76
CA ILE A 18 -7.38 -1.86 18.56
C ILE A 18 -6.70 -3.05 17.91
N GLU A 19 -7.38 -3.65 16.94
CA GLU A 19 -6.77 -4.63 16.06
C GLU A 19 -5.80 -3.82 15.19
N GLU A 20 -4.64 -3.51 15.79
CA GLU A 20 -3.50 -3.00 15.09
C GLU A 20 -3.14 -4.08 14.09
N THR A 21 -3.50 -3.88 12.83
CA THR A 21 -2.88 -4.58 11.72
C THR A 21 -1.43 -4.10 11.64
N ALA A 22 -0.64 -4.58 12.60
CA ALA A 22 0.79 -4.56 12.54
C ALA A 22 1.18 -5.24 11.24
N ALA A 23 2.22 -4.72 10.60
CA ALA A 23 3.08 -5.51 9.75
C ALA A 23 3.10 -6.96 10.24
N ARG A 24 2.76 -7.94 9.39
CA ARG A 24 2.69 -9.33 9.81
C ARG A 24 4.10 -9.90 9.96
N LEU A 25 4.89 -9.32 10.88
CA LEU A 25 6.10 -9.92 11.39
C LEU A 25 5.71 -11.29 11.92
N SER A 26 6.14 -12.31 11.19
CA SER A 26 5.67 -13.67 11.43
C SER A 26 6.81 -14.64 11.24
N ARG A 27 6.66 -15.82 11.86
CA ARG A 27 7.58 -16.94 11.61
C ARG A 27 7.29 -17.54 10.25
N GLY A 28 8.33 -17.75 9.46
CA GLY A 28 8.23 -18.37 8.15
C GLY A 28 9.34 -17.93 7.21
N ARG A 29 9.13 -18.24 5.93
CA ARG A 29 9.88 -17.67 4.81
C ARG A 29 8.88 -17.00 3.88
N CYS A 30 9.33 -16.01 3.13
CA CYS A 30 8.54 -15.42 2.07
C CYS A 30 8.14 -16.49 1.05
N PRO A 31 6.88 -16.48 0.59
CA PRO A 31 6.49 -17.31 -0.53
C PRO A 31 7.23 -16.87 -1.79
N ASP A 32 7.29 -17.76 -2.78
CA ASP A 32 7.65 -17.35 -4.13
C ASP A 32 6.48 -16.52 -4.70
N ILE A 33 6.75 -15.26 -5.04
CA ILE A 33 5.73 -14.32 -5.51
C ILE A 33 6.02 -13.92 -6.95
N LYS A 34 4.97 -13.90 -7.76
CA LYS A 34 5.01 -13.49 -9.15
C LYS A 34 4.24 -12.19 -9.26
N ASN A 35 4.91 -11.15 -9.73
CA ASN A 35 4.28 -9.89 -10.12
C ASN A 35 3.49 -10.08 -11.43
N ILE A 36 2.64 -9.10 -11.74
CA ILE A 36 1.89 -9.09 -13.00
C ILE A 36 2.84 -9.16 -14.20
N GLU A 37 2.45 -9.97 -15.19
CA GLU A 37 3.13 -10.11 -16.49
C GLU A 37 2.38 -9.34 -17.58
N ASN A 38 3.07 -8.95 -18.65
CA ASN A 38 2.49 -8.24 -19.79
C ASN A 38 1.81 -6.94 -19.38
N PHE A 39 2.53 -6.13 -18.60
CA PHE A 39 1.94 -4.96 -17.94
C PHE A 39 1.55 -3.85 -18.94
N ASP A 40 0.24 -3.60 -19.07
CA ASP A 40 -0.30 -2.54 -19.91
C ASP A 40 -0.24 -1.16 -19.23
N LYS A 41 0.81 -0.38 -19.57
CA LYS A 41 1.00 1.01 -19.12
C LYS A 41 -0.19 1.92 -19.47
N THR A 42 -0.81 1.71 -20.63
CA THR A 42 -1.89 2.56 -21.13
C THR A 42 -3.14 2.38 -20.27
N ARG A 43 -3.53 1.13 -20.03
CA ARG A 43 -4.66 0.81 -19.15
C ARG A 43 -4.39 1.18 -17.71
N TYR A 44 -3.15 1.10 -17.25
CA TYR A 44 -2.78 1.44 -15.88
C TYR A 44 -2.71 2.96 -15.61
N SER A 45 -2.55 3.76 -16.67
CA SER A 45 -2.50 5.23 -16.57
C SER A 45 -3.73 5.82 -15.88
N GLY A 46 -3.58 7.04 -15.35
CA GLY A 46 -4.60 7.74 -14.60
C GLY A 46 -4.39 7.72 -13.09
N ARG A 47 -5.42 8.13 -12.36
CA ARG A 47 -5.38 8.26 -10.90
C ARG A 47 -5.82 6.98 -10.21
N TRP A 48 -5.22 6.74 -9.06
CA TRP A 48 -5.60 5.71 -8.10
C TRP A 48 -5.56 6.26 -6.68
N TYR A 49 -6.36 5.66 -5.81
CA TYR A 49 -6.59 6.04 -4.42
C TYR A 49 -6.18 4.90 -3.52
N GLU A 50 -5.31 5.15 -2.55
CA GLU A 50 -4.94 4.13 -1.58
C GLU A 50 -6.10 3.91 -0.60
N GLN A 51 -6.68 2.70 -0.62
CA GLN A 51 -7.80 2.34 0.25
C GLN A 51 -7.33 1.69 1.54
N MET A 52 -6.34 0.82 1.41
CA MET A 52 -5.80 0.06 2.53
C MET A 52 -4.31 -0.10 2.37
N ARG A 53 -3.59 0.02 3.48
CA ARG A 53 -2.17 -0.35 3.56
C ARG A 53 -1.91 -1.07 4.86
N ASP A 54 -0.96 -1.99 4.84
CA ASP A 54 -0.33 -2.45 6.07
C ASP A 54 0.57 -1.36 6.65
N ARG A 55 0.66 -1.31 7.98
CA ARG A 55 1.49 -0.33 8.71
C ARG A 55 2.99 -0.42 8.39
N SER A 56 3.46 -1.53 7.81
CA SER A 56 4.84 -1.71 7.33
C SER A 56 5.13 -1.01 6.01
N ASN A 57 4.12 -0.48 5.30
CA ASN A 57 4.38 0.26 4.07
C ASN A 57 5.09 1.58 4.41
N LEU A 58 6.42 1.59 4.21
CA LEU A 58 7.28 2.73 4.51
C LEU A 58 7.11 3.88 3.52
N TYR A 59 6.59 3.63 2.32
CA TYR A 59 6.52 4.65 1.26
C TYR A 59 5.48 5.72 1.56
N THR A 60 4.37 5.34 2.18
CA THR A 60 3.27 6.26 2.49
C THR A 60 3.14 6.51 3.99
N LEU A 61 3.93 5.88 4.86
CA LEU A 61 3.81 5.96 6.32
C LEU A 61 3.58 7.39 6.84
N GLY A 62 2.57 7.56 7.70
CA GLY A 62 2.25 8.86 8.32
C GLY A 62 1.50 9.83 7.41
N THR A 63 0.91 9.35 6.32
CA THR A 63 0.06 10.15 5.41
C THR A 63 -1.34 9.59 5.31
N ASP A 64 -2.31 10.48 5.13
CA ASP A 64 -3.70 10.15 4.78
C ASP A 64 -4.01 10.58 3.33
N CYS A 65 -5.17 10.16 2.80
CA CYS A 65 -5.68 10.61 1.50
C CYS A 65 -4.65 10.46 0.37
N VAL A 66 -3.96 9.32 0.33
CA VAL A 66 -2.90 9.08 -0.65
C VAL A 66 -3.48 8.83 -2.03
N THR A 67 -2.94 9.55 -3.01
CA THR A 67 -3.22 9.35 -4.42
C THR A 67 -1.93 9.10 -5.18
N LYS A 68 -2.02 8.23 -6.18
CA LYS A 68 -0.97 8.04 -7.18
C LYS A 68 -1.54 8.31 -8.56
N GLU A 69 -0.83 9.09 -9.35
CA GLU A 69 -1.25 9.48 -10.69
C GLU A 69 -0.16 9.09 -11.67
N PHE A 70 -0.56 8.54 -12.81
CA PHE A 70 0.33 8.13 -13.87
C PHE A 70 -0.12 8.73 -15.20
N ALA A 71 0.82 9.24 -15.98
CA ALA A 71 0.57 9.76 -17.32
C ALA A 71 1.60 9.18 -18.30
N LEU A 72 1.13 8.69 -19.46
CA LEU A 72 2.02 8.30 -20.54
C LEU A 72 2.75 9.53 -21.09
N ASN A 73 4.06 9.44 -21.20
CA ASN A 73 4.90 10.47 -21.81
C ASN A 73 5.26 10.11 -23.26
N GLU A 74 5.96 11.03 -23.94
CA GLU A 74 6.33 10.90 -25.36
C GLU A 74 7.27 9.71 -25.64
N ASP A 75 8.06 9.31 -24.64
CA ASP A 75 8.97 8.15 -24.71
C ASP A 75 8.24 6.82 -24.49
N GLY A 76 6.93 6.88 -24.17
CA GLY A 76 6.09 5.73 -23.86
C GLY A 76 6.24 5.21 -22.43
N ASP A 77 6.96 5.92 -21.56
CA ASP A 77 7.07 5.65 -20.13
C ASP A 77 5.93 6.31 -19.34
N LEU A 78 5.85 6.06 -18.03
CA LEU A 78 4.81 6.65 -17.17
C LEU A 78 5.41 7.69 -16.23
N ASP A 79 5.10 8.96 -16.44
CA ASP A 79 5.35 9.98 -15.43
C ASP A 79 4.42 9.73 -14.24
N LEU A 80 4.96 9.83 -13.02
CA LEU A 80 4.22 9.56 -11.79
C LEU A 80 4.18 10.79 -10.89
N TYR A 81 3.07 10.96 -10.19
CA TYR A 81 2.92 11.90 -9.09
C TYR A 81 2.21 11.25 -7.90
N PHE A 82 2.93 11.12 -6.78
CA PHE A 82 2.37 10.59 -5.53
C PHE A 82 2.11 11.75 -4.58
N ARG A 83 0.91 11.79 -4.00
CA ARG A 83 0.48 12.86 -3.10
C ARG A 83 -0.13 12.25 -1.85
N GLY A 84 0.19 12.81 -0.70
CA GLY A 84 -0.37 12.43 0.61
C GLY A 84 -0.62 13.64 1.48
N TYR A 85 -1.53 13.50 2.44
CA TYR A 85 -1.85 14.51 3.44
C TYR A 85 -1.08 14.26 4.74
N TYR A 86 -0.27 15.24 5.16
CA TYR A 86 0.63 15.17 6.32
C TYR A 86 0.05 15.92 7.53
N GLY A 87 -1.28 15.87 7.70
CA GLY A 87 -1.99 16.56 8.77
C GLY A 87 -2.12 18.08 8.55
N LYS A 88 -2.77 18.76 9.49
CA LYS A 88 -3.16 20.18 9.35
C LYS A 88 -1.98 21.15 9.23
N ILE A 89 -0.82 20.76 9.75
CA ILE A 89 0.38 21.64 9.79
C ILE A 89 1.09 21.64 8.44
N PHE A 90 1.29 20.45 7.84
CA PHE A 90 2.06 20.30 6.60
C PHE A 90 1.18 20.22 5.36
N GLY A 91 -0.12 19.95 5.52
CA GLY A 91 -1.05 19.87 4.40
C GLY A 91 -0.72 18.74 3.44
N TYR A 92 -1.15 18.90 2.18
CA TYR A 92 -0.81 17.96 1.12
C TYR A 92 0.58 18.23 0.59
N ASN A 93 1.39 17.17 0.47
CA ASN A 93 2.68 17.19 -0.20
C ASN A 93 2.79 15.96 -1.12
N GLY A 94 3.73 16.00 -2.05
CA GLY A 94 3.91 14.92 -3.00
C GLY A 94 5.29 14.90 -3.61
N ALA A 95 5.55 13.85 -4.38
CA ALA A 95 6.78 13.65 -5.11
C ALA A 95 6.46 13.19 -6.54
N GLU A 96 7.19 13.78 -7.48
CA GLU A 96 7.17 13.41 -8.90
C GLU A 96 8.25 12.38 -9.20
N GLY A 97 8.10 11.66 -10.30
CA GLY A 97 9.09 10.75 -10.84
C GLY A 97 8.63 10.15 -12.16
N THR A 98 9.25 9.06 -12.56
CA THR A 98 8.87 8.34 -13.78
C THR A 98 9.09 6.83 -13.58
N MET A 99 8.20 6.02 -14.13
CA MET A 99 8.33 4.57 -14.26
C MET A 99 8.80 4.23 -15.67
N TYR A 100 9.91 3.51 -15.73
CA TYR A 100 10.61 3.10 -16.93
C TYR A 100 10.58 1.58 -17.06
N GLN A 101 10.87 1.12 -18.27
CA GLN A 101 11.20 -0.28 -18.57
C GLN A 101 10.09 -1.26 -18.14
N CYS A 102 8.86 -0.78 -18.02
CA CYS A 102 7.74 -1.64 -17.66
C CYS A 102 7.65 -2.81 -18.64
N ASP A 103 7.52 -4.02 -18.10
CA ASP A 103 7.49 -5.28 -18.87
C ASP A 103 8.84 -5.74 -19.48
N GLU A 104 9.95 -5.04 -19.24
CA GLU A 104 11.30 -5.55 -19.55
C GLU A 104 11.85 -6.46 -18.45
N GLY A 105 11.20 -6.47 -17.28
CA GLY A 105 11.50 -7.36 -16.17
C GLY A 105 10.92 -8.76 -16.38
N SER A 106 10.74 -9.46 -15.27
CA SER A 106 9.97 -10.71 -15.22
C SER A 106 9.05 -10.65 -14.00
N ALA A 107 8.06 -11.55 -13.97
CA ALA A 107 7.20 -11.73 -12.80
C ALA A 107 8.01 -11.93 -11.51
N ASP A 108 9.21 -12.51 -11.60
CA ASP A 108 10.11 -12.81 -10.49
C ASP A 108 10.95 -11.64 -9.98
N THR A 109 11.09 -10.58 -10.77
CA THR A 109 12.03 -9.50 -10.45
C THR A 109 11.29 -8.22 -10.10
N TRP A 110 10.58 -7.64 -11.07
CA TRP A 110 9.95 -6.34 -10.95
C TRP A 110 9.03 -6.08 -12.14
N THR A 111 7.96 -5.31 -11.93
CA THR A 111 7.02 -4.91 -13.00
C THR A 111 7.56 -3.72 -13.78
N CYS A 112 8.02 -2.69 -13.07
CA CYS A 112 8.70 -1.52 -13.64
C CYS A 112 9.88 -1.07 -12.75
N GLN A 113 10.70 -0.16 -13.26
CA GLN A 113 11.68 0.59 -12.47
C GLN A 113 11.20 2.03 -12.29
N ALA A 114 11.21 2.57 -11.08
CA ALA A 114 10.72 3.92 -10.79
C ALA A 114 11.80 4.83 -10.20
N THR A 115 11.79 6.09 -10.59
CA THR A 115 12.45 7.20 -9.89
C THR A 115 11.43 7.99 -9.07
N MET A 116 11.87 8.72 -8.06
CA MET A 116 10.99 9.59 -7.27
C MET A 116 11.79 10.73 -6.62
N GLY A 117 11.14 11.88 -6.43
CA GLY A 117 11.66 13.01 -5.65
C GLY A 117 12.96 13.58 -6.22
N ASN A 118 13.03 13.77 -7.54
CA ASN A 118 14.22 14.25 -8.27
C ASN A 118 15.46 13.36 -8.15
N SER A 119 15.33 12.12 -7.66
CA SER A 119 16.42 11.15 -7.63
C SER A 119 16.57 10.46 -8.98
N SER A 120 17.81 10.23 -9.42
CA SER A 120 18.11 9.35 -10.55
C SER A 120 18.17 7.86 -10.16
N LYS A 121 18.03 7.54 -8.87
CA LYS A 121 18.07 6.16 -8.39
C LYS A 121 16.78 5.44 -8.81
N ARG A 122 16.93 4.42 -9.65
CA ARG A 122 15.87 3.49 -10.01
C ARG A 122 15.63 2.48 -8.88
N SER A 123 14.36 2.29 -8.51
CA SER A 123 13.93 1.30 -7.55
C SER A 123 12.83 0.43 -8.17
N PRO A 124 12.80 -0.89 -7.87
CA PRO A 124 11.72 -1.76 -8.31
C PRO A 124 10.35 -1.24 -7.88
N PHE A 125 9.42 -1.14 -8.84
CA PHE A 125 8.01 -0.92 -8.60
C PHE A 125 7.25 -2.20 -8.96
N ASN A 126 6.76 -2.88 -7.93
CA ASN A 126 6.20 -4.22 -8.05
C ASN A 126 4.69 -4.15 -7.90
N ILE A 127 3.98 -4.55 -8.96
CA ILE A 127 2.53 -4.70 -8.96
C ILE A 127 2.26 -6.19 -8.88
N PHE A 128 1.69 -6.63 -7.77
CA PHE A 128 1.38 -8.05 -7.59
C PHE A 128 0.23 -8.45 -8.51
N TYR A 129 -0.83 -7.66 -8.54
CA TYR A 129 -1.98 -7.88 -9.41
C TYR A 129 -2.75 -6.58 -9.65
N THR A 130 -3.33 -6.43 -10.84
CA THR A 130 -4.33 -5.39 -11.12
C THR A 130 -5.25 -5.85 -12.24
N ASP A 131 -6.52 -5.45 -12.17
CA ASP A 131 -7.45 -5.57 -13.28
C ASP A 131 -7.48 -4.31 -14.17
N TYR A 132 -6.62 -3.33 -13.84
CA TYR A 132 -6.49 -1.99 -14.43
C TYR A 132 -7.66 -1.03 -14.22
N ASP A 133 -8.87 -1.56 -14.06
CA ASP A 133 -10.11 -0.81 -14.13
C ASP A 133 -10.72 -0.52 -12.77
N ASN A 134 -10.44 -1.34 -11.74
CA ASN A 134 -11.07 -1.19 -10.43
C ASN A 134 -10.04 -1.11 -9.31
N PHE A 135 -9.08 -2.05 -9.28
CA PHE A 135 -8.13 -2.14 -8.19
C PHE A 135 -6.75 -2.65 -8.61
N GLU A 136 -5.80 -2.42 -7.73
CA GLU A 136 -4.51 -3.06 -7.75
C GLU A 136 -4.08 -3.45 -6.35
N VAL A 137 -3.22 -4.46 -6.31
CA VAL A 137 -2.62 -4.98 -5.11
C VAL A 137 -1.11 -4.91 -5.28
N MET A 138 -0.46 -4.24 -4.34
CA MET A 138 0.98 -4.32 -4.15
C MET A 138 1.23 -5.26 -2.98
N TYR A 139 2.11 -6.24 -3.15
CA TYR A 139 2.55 -7.14 -2.09
C TYR A 139 4.07 -7.17 -2.03
N SER A 140 4.61 -7.15 -0.82
CA SER A 140 6.03 -7.28 -0.56
C SER A 140 6.26 -8.19 0.62
N CYS A 141 7.28 -9.04 0.51
CA CYS A 141 7.75 -9.86 1.62
C CYS A 141 9.27 -9.84 1.66
N THR A 142 9.83 -9.59 2.85
CA THR A 142 11.26 -9.63 3.11
C THR A 142 11.57 -10.69 4.16
N ASN A 143 12.46 -11.63 3.82
CA ASN A 143 13.00 -12.56 4.79
C ASN A 143 13.93 -11.82 5.74
N LEU A 144 13.72 -12.01 7.04
CA LEU A 144 14.58 -11.50 8.10
C LEU A 144 15.45 -12.63 8.66
N PHE A 145 16.32 -12.27 9.61
CA PHE A 145 17.14 -13.26 10.30
C PHE A 145 16.27 -14.29 11.02
N TRP A 146 16.78 -15.52 11.16
CA TRP A 146 16.19 -16.57 11.99
C TRP A 146 14.73 -16.98 11.67
N ARG A 147 14.43 -17.27 10.39
CA ARG A 147 13.09 -17.71 9.92
C ARG A 147 11.96 -16.75 10.33
N TRP A 148 12.27 -15.47 10.43
CA TRP A 148 11.27 -14.43 10.51
C TRP A 148 11.08 -13.83 9.13
N LYS A 149 9.88 -13.35 8.84
CA LYS A 149 9.57 -12.56 7.66
C LYS A 149 8.76 -11.35 8.07
N ILE A 150 8.88 -10.28 7.30
CA ILE A 150 7.95 -9.17 7.32
C ILE A 150 7.28 -9.10 5.96
N GLU A 151 5.97 -8.97 5.96
CA GLU A 151 5.17 -8.80 4.75
C GLU A 151 4.25 -7.60 4.90
N SER A 152 3.93 -7.01 3.77
CA SER A 152 3.01 -5.89 3.66
C SER A 152 2.23 -6.01 2.36
N PHE A 153 0.95 -5.68 2.40
CA PHE A 153 0.18 -5.40 1.20
C PHE A 153 -0.40 -3.98 1.21
N THR A 154 -0.77 -3.52 0.03
CA THR A 154 -1.49 -2.25 -0.17
C THR A 154 -2.48 -2.46 -1.28
N VAL A 155 -3.71 -2.00 -1.08
CA VAL A 155 -4.79 -2.02 -2.06
C VAL A 155 -5.07 -0.59 -2.46
N THR A 156 -5.00 -0.32 -3.76
CA THR A 156 -5.40 0.97 -4.32
C THR A 156 -6.44 0.78 -5.41
N THR A 157 -7.29 1.78 -5.61
CA THR A 157 -8.51 1.65 -6.41
C THR A 157 -8.69 2.85 -7.32
N ARG A 158 -9.49 2.69 -8.38
CA ARG A 158 -9.82 3.80 -9.28
C ARG A 158 -10.77 4.81 -8.65
N GLU A 159 -11.66 4.34 -7.78
CA GLU A 159 -12.63 5.17 -7.08
C GLU A 159 -12.16 5.52 -5.66
N GLN A 160 -12.52 6.70 -5.19
CA GLN A 160 -12.14 7.18 -3.86
C GLN A 160 -12.91 6.44 -2.74
N VAL A 161 -14.13 5.97 -3.01
CA VAL A 161 -14.97 5.26 -2.05
C VAL A 161 -15.27 3.88 -2.62
N MET A 162 -14.94 2.83 -1.87
CA MET A 162 -15.35 1.48 -2.24
C MET A 162 -16.85 1.31 -2.02
N THR A 163 -17.59 0.99 -3.07
CA THR A 163 -18.97 0.51 -2.96
C THR A 163 -18.99 -0.91 -2.38
N GLU A 164 -20.01 -1.24 -1.59
CA GLU A 164 -20.12 -2.44 -0.75
C GLU A 164 -20.00 -3.78 -1.51
N ASP A 165 -20.13 -3.77 -2.84
CA ASP A 165 -20.21 -4.96 -3.70
C ASP A 165 -18.86 -5.66 -3.98
N THR A 166 -17.77 -5.25 -3.32
CA THR A 166 -16.40 -5.77 -3.57
C THR A 166 -15.75 -6.45 -2.35
N GLN A 167 -16.53 -6.78 -1.31
CA GLN A 167 -16.07 -7.48 -0.11
C GLN A 167 -16.32 -8.99 -0.14
#